data_AF-A0A524ARB7-F1
#
_entry.id   AF-A0A524ARB7-F1
#
_cell.length_a   1.000
_cell.length_b   1.000
_cell.length_c   1.000
_cell.angle_alpha   90.00
_cell.angle_beta   90.00
_cell.angle_gamma   90.00
#
_symmetry.space_group_name_H-M   'P 1'
#
loop_
_entity.id
_entity.type
_entity.pdbx_description
1 polymer ?
#
loop_
_entity_poly.entity_id
_entity_poly.type
_entity_poly.pdbx_seq_one_letter_code
_entity_poly.pdbx_strand_id
1 'polypeptide(L)'
;MMTAIESEREELLKLYELAINEHHYYLDAHQKRIDFYTGILSALLTGAVVGLFQASEPYHFACLCIAPVLIYAVSRIAIEGTFRVYQRLLETVTVRAKIEQELGLTSRQPDSADDPDPYWRSEPIIPYRHIESRKKYESSKAFIDAHITKGLQLWARCLFRVFQWVGIGLGLLTLVIWKVL
;
A
#
# COMPACT_ATOMS: atom_id res chain seq x y z
N MET A 1 24.23 -31.82 -22.14
CA MET A 1 22.78 -31.74 -22.40
C MET A 1 22.13 -31.66 -21.03
N MET A 2 22.03 -30.45 -20.46
CA MET A 2 21.21 -30.24 -19.26
C MET A 2 19.81 -30.74 -19.61
N THR A 3 19.28 -31.64 -18.81
CA THR A 3 17.95 -32.21 -19.07
C THR A 3 16.92 -31.10 -18.83
N ALA A 4 15.81 -31.07 -19.57
CA ALA A 4 14.80 -30.02 -19.45
C ALA A 4 14.34 -29.78 -18.00
N ILE A 5 14.38 -30.82 -17.17
CA ILE A 5 14.10 -30.81 -15.73
C ILE A 5 15.08 -29.92 -14.94
N GLU A 6 16.37 -29.96 -15.27
CA GLU A 6 17.37 -29.11 -14.62
C GLU A 6 17.15 -27.64 -14.95
N SER A 7 16.77 -27.34 -16.20
CA SER A 7 16.44 -25.98 -16.64
C SER A 7 15.21 -25.43 -15.92
N GLU A 8 14.13 -26.21 -15.85
CA GLU A 8 12.88 -25.82 -15.17
C GLU A 8 13.09 -25.57 -13.67
N ARG A 9 13.87 -26.43 -13.01
CA ARG A 9 14.24 -26.25 -11.61
C ARG A 9 15.07 -24.99 -11.38
N GLU A 10 16.00 -24.67 -12.27
CA GLU A 10 16.79 -23.45 -12.18
C GLU A 10 15.92 -22.19 -12.31
N GLU A 11 14.93 -22.20 -13.19
CA GLU A 11 13.96 -21.11 -13.35
C GLU A 11 13.10 -20.92 -12.08
N LEU A 12 12.61 -22.01 -11.48
CA LEU A 12 11.85 -21.96 -10.22
C LEU A 12 12.70 -21.43 -9.06
N LEU A 13 13.99 -21.78 -8.99
CA LEU A 13 14.90 -21.24 -7.97
C LEU A 13 15.13 -19.73 -8.15
N LYS A 14 15.26 -19.25 -9.40
CA LYS A 14 15.35 -17.80 -9.68
C LYS A 14 14.07 -17.08 -9.28
N LEU A 15 12.91 -17.67 -9.58
CA LEU A 15 11.62 -17.11 -9.18
C LEU A 15 11.46 -17.08 -7.65
N TYR A 16 11.96 -18.12 -6.97
CA TYR A 16 11.99 -18.19 -5.51
C TYR A 16 12.83 -17.07 -4.89
N GLU A 17 14.04 -16.84 -5.43
CA GLU A 17 14.92 -15.75 -5.00
C GLU A 17 14.24 -14.38 -5.20
N LEU A 18 13.60 -14.16 -6.35
CA LEU A 18 12.83 -12.93 -6.61
C LEU A 18 11.69 -12.75 -5.61
N ALA A 19 10.96 -13.82 -5.28
CA ALA A 19 9.86 -13.76 -4.31
C ALA A 19 10.37 -13.45 -2.88
N ILE A 20 11.53 -13.98 -2.48
CA ILE A 20 12.18 -13.64 -1.21
C ILE A 20 12.56 -12.15 -1.17
N ASN A 21 13.18 -11.65 -2.24
CA ASN A 21 13.58 -10.25 -2.33
C ASN A 21 12.37 -9.31 -2.29
N GLU A 22 11.30 -9.65 -3.01
CA GLU A 22 10.04 -8.90 -2.99
C GLU A 22 9.39 -8.93 -1.59
N HIS A 23 9.48 -10.06 -0.87
CA HIS A 23 8.97 -10.17 0.50
C HIS A 23 9.70 -9.21 1.44
N HIS A 24 11.04 -9.24 1.42
CA HIS A 24 11.85 -8.34 2.24
C HIS A 24 11.58 -6.87 1.91
N TYR A 25 11.45 -6.54 0.62
CA TYR A 25 11.11 -5.20 0.19
C TYR A 25 9.77 -4.72 0.75
N TYR A 26 8.70 -5.52 0.64
CA TYR A 26 7.39 -5.11 1.14
C TYR A 26 7.29 -5.12 2.66
N LEU A 27 8.03 -5.98 3.34
CA LEU A 27 8.13 -5.98 4.80
C LEU A 27 8.77 -4.68 5.29
N ASP A 28 9.92 -4.30 4.74
CA ASP A 28 10.60 -3.05 5.04
C ASP A 28 9.76 -1.82 4.66
N ALA A 29 9.12 -1.84 3.49
CA ALA A 29 8.21 -0.78 3.08
C ALA A 29 6.99 -0.64 4.00
N HIS A 30 6.48 -1.75 4.56
CA HIS A 30 5.38 -1.71 5.52
C HIS A 30 5.82 -1.04 6.83
N GLN A 31 6.96 -1.47 7.38
CA GLN A 31 7.53 -0.91 8.60
C GLN A 31 7.80 0.59 8.45
N LYS A 32 8.48 0.99 7.35
CA LYS A 32 8.75 2.41 7.05
C LYS A 32 7.48 3.26 6.99
N ARG A 33 6.38 2.71 6.46
CA ARG A 33 5.09 3.44 6.44
C ARG A 33 4.50 3.58 7.84
N ILE A 34 4.54 2.53 8.65
CA ILE A 34 4.10 2.61 10.05
C ILE A 34 4.91 3.67 10.80
N ASP A 35 6.23 3.63 10.71
CA ASP A 35 7.12 4.57 11.38
C ASP A 35 6.86 6.02 10.93
N PHE A 36 6.69 6.24 9.62
CA PHE A 36 6.38 7.55 9.06
C PHE A 36 5.04 8.10 9.57
N TYR A 37 3.96 7.31 9.51
CA TYR A 37 2.63 7.78 9.93
C TYR A 37 2.52 7.93 11.45
N THR A 38 3.12 7.03 12.22
CA THR A 38 3.16 7.15 13.68
C THR A 38 3.95 8.39 14.09
N GLY A 39 5.08 8.69 13.45
CA GLY A 39 5.84 9.93 13.67
C GLY A 39 5.01 11.19 13.44
N ILE A 40 4.27 11.27 12.32
CA ILE A 40 3.38 12.42 12.04
C ILE A 40 2.26 12.51 13.08
N LEU A 41 1.59 11.40 13.39
CA LEU A 41 0.48 11.39 14.35
C LEU A 41 0.96 11.76 15.76
N SER A 42 2.11 11.26 16.20
CA SER A 42 2.74 11.65 17.46
C SER A 42 3.06 13.14 17.49
N ALA A 43 3.66 13.69 16.42
CA ALA A 43 3.93 15.13 16.33
C ALA A 43 2.65 15.98 16.41
N LEU A 44 1.59 15.59 15.71
CA LEU A 44 0.29 16.28 15.75
C LEU A 44 -0.34 16.20 17.15
N LEU A 45 -0.32 15.03 17.79
CA LEU A 45 -0.85 14.84 19.14
C LEU A 45 -0.06 15.64 20.17
N THR A 46 1.28 15.56 20.15
CA THR A 46 2.12 16.34 21.06
C THR A 46 1.93 17.83 20.84
N GLY A 47 1.87 18.29 19.59
CA GLY A 47 1.59 19.69 19.26
C GLY A 47 0.23 20.16 19.79
N ALA A 48 -0.81 19.33 19.65
CA ALA A 48 -2.13 19.63 20.17
C ALA A 48 -2.17 19.68 21.71
N VAL A 49 -1.50 18.73 22.39
CA VAL A 49 -1.41 18.70 23.86
C VAL A 49 -0.64 19.91 24.38
N VAL A 50 0.54 20.19 23.83
CA VAL A 50 1.35 21.35 24.23
C VAL A 50 0.59 22.66 23.96
N GLY A 51 -0.03 22.78 22.78
CA GLY A 51 -0.84 23.94 22.42
C GLY A 51 -2.03 24.14 23.37
N LEU A 52 -2.67 23.06 23.82
CA LEU A 52 -3.77 23.13 24.80
C LEU A 52 -3.31 23.70 26.14
N PHE A 53 -2.14 23.29 26.64
CA PHE A 53 -1.59 23.79 27.90
C PHE A 53 -1.07 25.23 27.82
N GLN A 54 -0.69 25.70 26.64
CA GLN A 54 -0.15 27.05 26.44
C GLN A 54 -1.18 28.05 25.90
N ALA A 55 -2.40 27.61 25.59
CA ALA A 55 -3.43 28.47 25.02
C ALA A 55 -3.95 29.49 26.05
N SER A 56 -3.59 30.76 25.86
CA SER A 56 -4.09 31.90 26.64
C SER A 56 -5.24 32.67 25.98
N GLU A 57 -5.27 32.73 24.64
CA GLU A 57 -6.18 33.60 23.88
C GLU A 57 -7.23 32.79 23.10
N PRO A 58 -8.44 33.35 22.85
CA PRO A 58 -9.53 32.63 22.18
C PRO A 58 -9.17 32.08 20.79
N TYR A 59 -8.32 32.77 20.03
CA TYR A 59 -7.89 32.30 18.71
C TYR A 59 -6.93 31.10 18.78
N HIS A 60 -6.20 30.89 19.89
CA HIS A 60 -5.40 29.68 20.10
C HIS A 60 -6.30 28.45 20.14
N PHE A 61 -7.43 28.53 20.85
CA PHE A 61 -8.41 27.44 20.92
C PHE A 61 -9.08 27.18 19.56
N ALA A 62 -9.37 28.23 18.79
CA ALA A 62 -9.88 28.08 17.43
C ALA A 62 -8.87 27.34 16.52
N CYS A 63 -7.57 27.61 16.66
CA CYS A 63 -6.53 26.90 15.93
C CYS A 63 -6.42 25.42 16.38
N LEU A 64 -6.60 25.13 17.68
CA LEU A 64 -6.57 23.75 18.19
C LEU A 64 -7.70 22.87 17.64
N CYS A 65 -8.84 23.44 17.24
CA CYS A 65 -9.92 22.71 16.57
C CYS A 65 -9.50 22.08 15.23
N ILE A 66 -8.42 22.55 14.61
CA ILE A 66 -7.89 21.99 13.36
C ILE A 66 -7.17 20.66 13.62
N ALA A 67 -6.57 20.47 14.80
CA ALA A 67 -5.75 19.29 15.09
C ALA A 67 -6.51 17.96 15.00
N PRO A 68 -7.73 17.79 15.57
CA PRO A 68 -8.51 16.56 15.39
C PRO A 68 -8.83 16.25 13.92
N VAL A 69 -9.09 17.27 13.10
CA VAL A 69 -9.38 17.12 11.66
C VAL A 69 -8.13 16.62 10.92
N LEU A 70 -6.97 17.19 11.21
CA LEU A 70 -5.69 16.76 10.63
C LEU A 70 -5.31 15.34 11.08
N ILE A 71 -5.45 15.02 12.36
CA ILE A 71 -5.19 13.68 12.91
C ILE A 71 -6.11 12.65 12.22
N TYR A 72 -7.39 12.95 12.08
CA TYR A 72 -8.34 12.09 11.38
C TYR A 72 -7.96 11.88 9.91
N ALA A 73 -7.65 12.96 9.18
CA ALA A 73 -7.26 12.90 7.78
C ALA A 73 -5.97 12.08 7.57
N VAL A 74 -4.93 12.35 8.37
CA VAL A 74 -3.66 11.60 8.32
C VAL A 74 -3.89 10.13 8.67
N SER A 75 -4.71 9.83 9.69
CA SER A 75 -5.03 8.44 10.06
C SER A 75 -5.73 7.68 8.94
N ARG A 76 -6.65 8.32 8.21
CA ARG A 76 -7.32 7.71 7.04
C ARG A 76 -6.34 7.41 5.91
N ILE A 77 -5.43 8.34 5.63
CA ILE A 77 -4.37 8.14 4.64
C ILE A 77 -3.41 7.03 5.08
N ALA A 78 -3.09 6.97 6.38
CA ALA A 78 -2.24 5.96 6.96
C ALA A 78 -2.85 4.56 6.81
N ILE A 79 -4.12 4.38 7.17
CA ILE A 79 -4.85 3.09 7.02
C ILE A 79 -4.82 2.60 5.57
N GLU A 80 -5.18 3.46 4.62
CA GLU A 80 -5.19 3.09 3.20
C GLU A 80 -3.77 2.82 2.69
N GLY A 81 -2.80 3.62 3.13
CA GLY A 81 -1.40 3.51 2.76
C GLY A 81 -0.75 2.22 3.28
N THR A 82 -1.01 1.82 4.52
CA THR A 82 -0.47 0.60 5.12
C THR A 82 -1.19 -0.63 4.61
N PHE A 83 -2.52 -0.59 4.44
CA PHE A 83 -3.33 -1.70 3.93
C PHE A 83 -2.82 -2.17 2.56
N ARG A 84 -2.55 -1.26 1.63
CA ARG A 84 -2.06 -1.63 0.29
C ARG A 84 -0.73 -2.35 0.31
N VAL A 85 0.20 -1.90 1.16
CA VAL A 85 1.53 -2.53 1.28
C VAL A 85 1.41 -3.87 1.98
N TYR A 86 0.61 -3.95 3.03
CA TYR A 86 0.35 -5.20 3.74
C TYR A 86 -0.32 -6.25 2.85
N GLN A 87 -1.31 -5.85 2.05
CA GLN A 87 -1.92 -6.73 1.06
C GLN A 87 -0.88 -7.26 0.09
N ARG A 88 0.07 -6.42 -0.34
CA ARG A 88 1.11 -6.84 -1.29
C ARG A 88 2.13 -7.78 -0.66
N LEU A 89 2.51 -7.53 0.60
CA LEU A 89 3.31 -8.44 1.41
C LEU A 89 2.66 -9.82 1.52
N LEU A 90 1.36 -9.88 1.85
CA LEU A 90 0.63 -11.15 1.95
C LEU A 90 0.58 -11.90 0.62
N GLU A 91 0.43 -11.20 -0.50
CA GLU A 91 0.49 -11.83 -1.82
C GLU A 91 1.87 -12.38 -2.15
N THR A 92 2.93 -11.70 -1.74
CA THR A 92 4.28 -12.25 -1.91
C THR A 92 4.51 -13.49 -1.04
N VAL A 93 3.94 -13.52 0.18
CA VAL A 93 3.97 -14.72 1.03
C VAL A 93 3.26 -15.90 0.35
N THR A 94 2.09 -15.68 -0.26
CA THR A 94 1.37 -16.77 -0.94
C THR A 94 2.06 -17.22 -2.23
N VAL A 95 2.62 -16.30 -3.01
CA VAL A 95 3.45 -16.63 -4.19
C VAL A 95 4.64 -17.48 -3.76
N ARG A 96 5.35 -17.07 -2.71
CA ARG A 96 6.50 -17.80 -2.17
C ARG A 96 6.10 -19.22 -1.73
N ALA A 97 5.00 -19.36 -0.98
CA ALA A 97 4.53 -20.66 -0.51
C ALA A 97 4.22 -21.63 -1.67
N LYS A 98 3.60 -21.11 -2.75
CA LYS A 98 3.33 -21.91 -3.97
C LYS A 98 4.63 -22.35 -4.66
N ILE A 99 5.64 -21.48 -4.73
CA ILE A 99 6.95 -21.84 -5.32
C ILE A 99 7.68 -22.87 -4.43
N GLU A 100 7.65 -22.70 -3.11
CA GLU A 100 8.26 -23.66 -2.17
C GLU A 100 7.63 -25.05 -2.31
N GLN A 101 6.33 -25.09 -2.60
CA GLN A 101 5.62 -26.32 -2.86
C GLN A 101 6.01 -26.99 -4.18
N GLU A 102 6.09 -26.24 -5.28
CA GLU A 102 6.57 -26.76 -6.57
C GLU A 102 8.03 -27.26 -6.48
N LEU A 103 8.85 -26.62 -5.65
CA LEU A 103 10.21 -27.06 -5.35
C LEU A 103 10.27 -28.27 -4.40
N GLY A 104 9.14 -28.72 -3.88
CA GLY A 104 9.05 -29.82 -2.92
C GLY A 104 9.61 -29.52 -1.53
N LEU A 105 9.77 -28.24 -1.17
CA LEU A 105 10.33 -27.79 0.12
C LEU A 105 9.30 -27.88 1.27
N THR A 106 8.00 -27.83 0.95
CA THR A 106 6.90 -27.88 1.94
C THR A 106 6.22 -29.24 2.02
N SER A 107 6.59 -30.18 1.16
CA SER A 107 6.12 -31.57 1.20
C SER A 107 6.62 -32.23 2.48
N ARG A 108 5.80 -32.27 3.53
CA ARG A 108 5.91 -33.40 4.46
C ARG A 108 5.71 -34.67 3.64
N GLN A 109 6.50 -35.71 3.90
CA GLN A 109 6.17 -37.05 3.42
C GLN A 109 4.72 -37.32 3.86
N PRO A 110 3.75 -37.48 2.95
CA PRO A 110 2.37 -37.65 3.35
C PRO A 110 2.25 -38.94 4.16
N ASP A 111 1.69 -38.85 5.37
CA ASP A 111 1.46 -40.03 6.22
C ASP A 111 0.26 -40.85 5.72
N SER A 112 -0.59 -40.26 4.86
CA SER A 112 -1.72 -40.95 4.23
C SER A 112 -2.14 -40.34 2.89
N ALA A 113 -2.87 -41.11 2.06
CA ALA A 113 -3.40 -40.68 0.77
C ALA A 113 -4.55 -39.65 0.88
N ASP A 114 -5.12 -39.47 2.07
CA ASP A 114 -6.23 -38.56 2.36
C ASP A 114 -5.76 -37.20 2.93
N ASP A 115 -4.45 -36.90 2.91
CA ASP A 115 -3.95 -35.64 3.44
C ASP A 115 -4.50 -34.45 2.63
N PRO A 116 -5.11 -33.45 3.29
CA PRO A 116 -5.70 -32.29 2.62
C PRO A 116 -4.63 -31.51 1.84
N ASP A 117 -5.04 -30.91 0.71
CA ASP A 117 -4.16 -30.09 -0.14
C ASP A 117 -3.42 -29.05 0.72
N PRO A 118 -2.08 -29.17 0.88
CA PRO A 118 -1.38 -28.46 1.93
C PRO A 118 -1.38 -26.93 1.70
N TYR A 119 -1.37 -26.45 0.45
CA TYR A 119 -1.25 -25.00 0.15
C TYR A 119 -1.76 -24.62 -1.26
N TRP A 120 -3.03 -24.88 -1.58
CA TRP A 120 -3.67 -24.38 -2.82
C TRP A 120 -3.02 -24.88 -4.12
N ARG A 121 -2.72 -26.18 -4.25
CA ARG A 121 -2.12 -26.78 -5.49
C ARG A 121 -2.91 -26.48 -6.75
N SER A 122 -4.22 -26.32 -6.61
CA SER A 122 -5.11 -26.03 -7.74
C SER A 122 -5.04 -24.58 -8.21
N GLU A 123 -4.39 -23.69 -7.46
CA GLU A 123 -4.26 -22.29 -7.82
C GLU A 123 -2.95 -21.99 -8.55
N PRO A 124 -2.96 -21.09 -9.55
CA PRO A 124 -1.73 -20.62 -10.17
C PRO A 124 -0.86 -19.84 -9.17
N ILE A 125 0.46 -19.79 -9.43
CA ILE A 125 1.44 -19.02 -8.64
C ILE A 125 1.04 -17.54 -8.53
N ILE A 126 0.53 -16.95 -9.63
CA ILE A 126 0.08 -15.56 -9.65
C ILE A 126 -1.18 -15.40 -8.78
N PRO A 127 -1.25 -14.37 -7.89
CA PRO A 127 -2.39 -14.21 -7.01
C PRO A 127 -3.70 -14.06 -7.77
N TYR A 128 -4.72 -14.80 -7.34
CA TYR A 128 -5.98 -14.96 -8.06
C TYR A 128 -6.70 -13.63 -8.33
N ARG A 129 -6.57 -12.63 -7.43
CA ARG A 129 -7.17 -11.30 -7.66
C ARG A 129 -6.68 -10.63 -8.94
N HIS A 130 -5.42 -10.85 -9.34
CA HIS A 130 -4.89 -10.28 -10.59
C HIS A 130 -5.49 -10.98 -11.79
N ILE A 131 -5.70 -12.29 -11.69
CA ILE A 131 -6.30 -13.09 -12.74
C ILE A 131 -7.77 -12.70 -12.91
N GLU A 132 -8.54 -12.64 -11.83
CA GLU A 132 -9.92 -12.16 -11.87
C GLU A 132 -10.03 -10.73 -12.37
N SER A 133 -9.16 -9.84 -11.89
CA SER A 133 -9.14 -8.45 -12.33
C SER A 133 -8.84 -8.33 -13.82
N ARG A 134 -7.95 -9.17 -14.38
CA ARG A 134 -7.67 -9.22 -15.82
C ARG A 134 -8.82 -9.84 -16.63
N LYS A 135 -9.43 -10.93 -16.14
CA LYS A 135 -10.55 -11.64 -16.79
C LYS A 135 -11.81 -10.77 -16.94
N LYS A 136 -11.96 -9.72 -16.13
CA LYS A 136 -13.07 -8.75 -16.23
C LYS A 136 -13.01 -7.88 -17.49
N TYR A 137 -11.90 -7.90 -18.24
CA TYR A 137 -11.70 -7.04 -19.41
C TYR A 137 -11.40 -7.89 -20.63
N GLU A 138 -12.00 -7.52 -21.76
CA GLU A 138 -11.84 -8.21 -23.05
C GLU A 138 -10.42 -8.11 -23.63
N SER A 139 -9.65 -7.10 -23.21
CA SER A 139 -8.28 -6.89 -23.67
C SER A 139 -7.40 -6.22 -22.63
N SER A 140 -6.07 -6.38 -22.78
CA SER A 140 -5.07 -5.67 -21.97
C SER A 140 -5.21 -4.15 -22.07
N LYS A 141 -5.58 -3.62 -23.25
CA LYS A 141 -5.87 -2.19 -23.45
C LYS A 141 -7.07 -1.75 -22.61
N ALA A 142 -8.18 -2.49 -22.66
CA ALA A 142 -9.37 -2.20 -21.85
C ALA A 142 -9.08 -2.25 -20.34
N PHE A 143 -8.23 -3.20 -19.90
CA PHE A 143 -7.76 -3.26 -18.52
C PHE A 143 -6.95 -2.01 -18.12
N ILE A 144 -6.00 -1.59 -18.96
CA ILE A 144 -5.15 -0.41 -18.73
C ILE A 144 -6.00 0.86 -18.69
N ASP A 145 -6.86 1.08 -19.69
CA ASP A 145 -7.70 2.28 -19.79
C ASP A 145 -8.68 2.38 -18.60
N ALA A 146 -9.18 1.25 -18.10
CA ALA A 146 -10.06 1.21 -16.93
C ALA A 146 -9.34 1.44 -15.60
N HIS A 147 -8.03 1.17 -15.52
CA HIS A 147 -7.26 1.30 -14.28
C HIS A 147 -6.38 2.54 -14.23
N ILE A 148 -6.03 3.15 -15.36
CA ILE A 148 -5.23 4.39 -15.42
C ILE A 148 -5.94 5.58 -14.74
N THR A 149 -7.26 5.50 -14.60
CA THR A 149 -8.09 6.52 -13.94
C THR A 149 -8.45 6.17 -12.49
N LYS A 150 -8.04 5.01 -11.97
CA LYS A 150 -8.41 4.49 -10.64
C LYS A 150 -7.20 4.40 -9.69
N GLY A 151 -7.49 4.05 -8.43
CA GLY A 151 -6.46 3.74 -7.42
C GLY A 151 -5.56 4.92 -7.08
N LEU A 152 -4.25 4.68 -7.01
CA LEU A 152 -3.23 5.68 -6.64
C LEU A 152 -3.30 6.93 -7.51
N GLN A 153 -3.59 6.78 -8.81
CA GLN A 153 -3.64 7.90 -9.75
C GLN A 153 -4.87 8.79 -9.52
N LEU A 154 -5.99 8.24 -9.07
CA LEU A 154 -7.17 9.02 -8.66
C LEU A 154 -6.87 9.86 -7.42
N TRP A 155 -6.21 9.26 -6.44
CA TRP A 155 -5.79 9.95 -5.21
C TRP A 155 -4.78 11.06 -5.49
N ALA A 156 -3.78 10.80 -6.34
CA ALA A 156 -2.81 11.81 -6.77
C ALA A 156 -3.51 12.97 -7.50
N ARG A 157 -4.44 12.68 -8.42
CA ARG A 157 -5.24 13.72 -9.11
C ARG A 157 -6.10 14.54 -8.14
N CYS A 158 -6.72 13.88 -7.16
CA CYS A 158 -7.53 14.57 -6.15
C CYS A 158 -6.67 15.48 -5.28
N LEU A 159 -5.52 14.99 -4.81
CA LEU A 159 -4.54 15.76 -4.04
C LEU A 159 -4.04 16.99 -4.82
N PHE A 160 -3.68 16.82 -6.10
CA PHE A 160 -3.27 17.96 -6.92
C PHE A 160 -4.38 18.96 -7.17
N ARG A 161 -5.65 18.52 -7.30
CA ARG A 161 -6.80 19.45 -7.36
C ARG A 161 -6.98 20.21 -6.07
N VAL A 162 -6.77 19.59 -4.91
CA VAL A 162 -6.81 20.28 -3.61
C VAL A 162 -5.72 21.35 -3.56
N PHE A 163 -4.48 21.03 -3.95
CA PHE A 163 -3.41 22.03 -4.02
C PHE A 163 -3.70 23.16 -5.02
N GLN A 164 -4.35 22.87 -6.16
CA GLN A 164 -4.79 23.90 -7.10
C GLN A 164 -5.80 24.86 -6.46
N TRP A 165 -6.79 24.35 -5.73
CA TRP A 165 -7.77 25.18 -5.04
C TRP A 165 -7.17 25.99 -3.90
N VAL A 166 -6.28 25.39 -3.11
CA VAL A 166 -5.52 26.10 -2.07
C VAL A 166 -4.67 27.22 -2.68
N GLY A 167 -4.02 26.96 -3.82
CA GLY A 167 -3.26 27.97 -4.56
C GLY A 167 -4.12 29.14 -5.08
N ILE A 168 -5.31 28.84 -5.61
CA ILE A 168 -6.28 29.87 -6.03
C ILE A 168 -6.73 30.70 -4.82
N GLY A 169 -7.06 30.06 -3.70
CA GLY A 169 -7.50 30.73 -2.48
C GLY A 169 -6.42 31.65 -1.90
N LEU A 170 -5.17 31.18 -1.85
CA LEU A 170 -4.02 31.99 -1.46
C LEU A 170 -3.87 33.21 -2.37
N GLY A 171 -3.90 33.04 -3.70
CA GLY A 171 -3.79 34.15 -4.65
C GLY A 171 -4.86 35.23 -4.47
N LEU A 172 -6.11 34.83 -4.20
CA LEU A 172 -7.20 35.77 -3.92
C LEU A 172 -6.99 36.52 -2.60
N LEU A 173 -6.53 35.83 -1.54
CA LEU A 173 -6.23 36.45 -0.26
C LEU A 173 -5.12 37.51 -0.42
N THR A 174 -4.07 37.22 -1.18
CA THR A 174 -2.97 38.17 -1.45
C THR A 174 -3.47 39.43 -2.16
N LEU A 175 -4.38 39.28 -3.13
CA LEU A 175 -4.97 40.41 -3.85
C LEU A 175 -5.85 41.29 -2.96
N VAL A 176 -6.57 40.69 -2.01
CA VAL A 176 -7.39 41.44 -1.03
C VAL A 176 -6.48 42.23 -0.09
N ILE A 177 -5.43 41.60 0.44
CA ILE A 177 -4.47 42.27 1.34
C ILE A 177 -3.76 43.42 0.62
N TRP A 178 -3.32 43.21 -0.63
CA TRP A 178 -2.70 44.25 -1.46
C TRP A 178 -3.58 45.48 -1.65
N LYS A 179 -4.90 45.30 -1.73
CA LYS A 179 -5.85 46.41 -1.94
C LYS A 179 -6.15 47.20 -0.67
N VAL A 180 -5.92 46.61 0.50
CA VAL A 180 -6.19 47.21 1.82
C VAL A 180 -4.99 48.00 2.35
N LEU A 181 -3.78 47.63 1.92
CA LEU A 181 -2.53 48.38 2.12
C LEU A 181 -2.38 49.50 1.10
#